data_AF-A0A3D4Z0L3-F1
#
_entry.id   AF-A0A3D4Z0L3-F1
#
_cell.length_a   1.000
_cell.length_b   1.000
_cell.length_c   1.000
_cell.angle_alpha   90.00
_cell.angle_beta   90.00
_cell.angle_gamma   90.00
#
_symmetry.space_group_name_H-M   'P 1'
#
loop_
_entity.id
_entity.type
_entity.pdbx_description
1 polymer ?
#
loop_
_entity_poly.entity_id
_entity_poly.type
_entity_poly.pdbx_seq_one_letter_code
_entity_poly.pdbx_strand_id
1 'polypeptide(L)'
;WNSQGDLNVPIFRTHPKPEPLSWVDPGRSAGYLFIEVSPAGEVDETLWQAAEPVAKKKRLSNHKKLQEVCLVAQDRSAAKRIAARATAAGFSRVLYRGSDGELWDPFPPGLWQEPSLQNDAS
;
A
#
# COMPACT_ATOMS: atom_id res chain seq x y z
N TRP A 1 0.24 3.44 17.16
CA TRP A 1 -1.17 3.40 16.73
C TRP A 1 -1.75 4.79 16.85
N ASN A 2 -2.60 5.23 15.92
CA ASN A 2 -3.33 6.49 16.05
C ASN A 2 -4.68 6.27 16.75
N SER A 3 -5.43 7.35 16.97
CA SER A 3 -6.77 7.31 17.58
C SER A 3 -7.83 6.56 16.75
N GLN A 4 -7.54 6.30 15.47
CA GLN A 4 -8.41 5.55 14.57
C GLN A 4 -8.09 4.04 14.51
N GLY A 5 -7.12 3.59 15.31
CA GLY A 5 -6.67 2.21 15.34
C GLY A 5 -5.79 1.83 14.13
N ASP A 6 -5.16 2.80 13.47
CA ASP A 6 -4.23 2.51 12.37
C ASP A 6 -2.80 2.37 12.91
N LEU A 7 -2.02 1.47 12.31
CA LEU A 7 -0.65 1.18 12.71
C LEU A 7 0.31 2.19 12.06
N ASN A 8 1.22 2.74 12.85
CA ASN A 8 2.28 3.59 12.31
C ASN A 8 3.30 2.75 11.55
N VAL A 9 3.71 3.22 10.37
CA VAL A 9 4.68 2.54 9.51
C VAL A 9 5.94 3.40 9.41
N PRO A 10 6.94 3.21 10.30
CA PRO A 10 8.14 4.03 10.30
C PRO A 10 8.96 3.82 9.03
N ILE A 11 9.56 4.91 8.55
CA ILE A 11 10.49 4.93 7.41
C ILE A 11 11.87 5.28 7.95
N PHE A 12 12.86 4.44 7.65
CA PHE A 12 14.17 4.57 8.30
C PHE A 12 15.18 5.33 7.43
N ARG A 13 15.15 5.15 6.10
CA ARG A 13 15.99 5.86 5.12
C ARG A 13 15.29 5.91 3.76
N THR A 14 15.39 7.00 3.01
CA THR A 14 14.79 7.10 1.67
C THR A 14 15.86 7.28 0.61
N HIS A 15 15.89 6.40 -0.40
CA HIS A 15 16.60 6.67 -1.66
C HIS A 15 15.63 7.15 -2.74
N PRO A 16 16.06 8.05 -3.64
CA PRO A 16 15.19 8.55 -4.69
C PRO A 16 14.78 7.45 -5.70
N LYS A 17 13.47 7.42 -5.98
CA LYS A 17 12.74 7.01 -7.19
C LYS A 17 13.40 5.97 -8.12
N PRO A 18 13.44 4.68 -7.77
CA PRO A 18 13.56 3.66 -8.80
C PRO A 18 12.21 3.54 -9.52
N GLU A 19 12.14 3.94 -10.80
CA GLU A 19 10.92 3.75 -11.59
C GLU A 19 10.45 2.29 -11.53
N PRO A 20 9.13 2.04 -11.33
CA PRO A 20 8.02 2.99 -11.26
C PRO A 20 7.68 3.48 -9.83
N LEU A 21 8.49 3.12 -8.83
CA LEU A 21 8.22 3.45 -7.43
C LEU A 21 8.64 4.89 -7.10
N SER A 22 7.89 5.52 -6.21
CA SER A 22 8.18 6.89 -5.78
C SER A 22 9.36 6.96 -4.81
N TRP A 23 9.60 5.89 -4.05
CA TRP A 23 10.70 5.77 -3.11
C TRP A 23 10.95 4.31 -2.70
N VAL A 24 12.15 4.08 -2.15
CA VAL A 24 12.51 2.81 -1.50
C VAL A 24 13.12 3.12 -0.13
N ASP A 25 12.71 2.32 0.85
CA ASP A 25 13.37 2.21 2.16
C ASP A 25 14.32 1.01 2.16
N PRO A 26 15.64 1.22 2.08
CA PRO A 26 16.63 0.15 2.07
C PRO A 26 16.70 -0.60 3.40
N GLY A 27 16.45 0.09 4.52
CA GLY A 27 16.51 -0.52 5.86
C GLY A 27 15.46 -1.60 6.02
N ARG A 28 14.30 -1.42 5.38
CA ARG A 28 13.21 -2.41 5.34
C ARG A 28 13.18 -3.26 4.08
N SER A 29 14.00 -2.92 3.09
CA SER A 29 13.87 -3.43 1.72
C SER A 29 12.43 -3.27 1.20
N ALA A 30 11.79 -2.14 1.50
CA ALA A 30 10.41 -1.85 1.10
C ALA A 30 10.39 -0.80 0.00
N GLY A 31 9.60 -1.03 -1.04
CA GLY A 31 9.32 -0.02 -2.07
C GLY A 31 7.93 0.55 -1.89
N TYR A 32 7.74 1.82 -2.24
CA TYR A 32 6.39 2.37 -2.22
C TYR A 32 6.06 3.28 -3.40
N LEU A 33 4.78 3.23 -3.74
CA LEU A 33 4.17 3.97 -4.82
C LEU A 33 3.13 4.93 -4.24
N PHE A 34 3.33 6.24 -4.42
CA PHE A 34 2.27 7.20 -4.18
C PHE A 34 1.29 7.19 -5.33
N ILE A 35 0.01 7.19 -5.02
CA ILE A 35 -1.06 7.27 -6.02
C ILE A 35 -2.20 8.11 -5.48
N GLU A 36 -2.79 8.93 -6.35
CA GLU A 36 -4.06 9.60 -6.04
C GLU A 36 -5.21 8.66 -6.41
N VAL A 37 -6.14 8.49 -5.49
CA VAL A 37 -7.35 7.70 -5.70
C VAL A 37 -8.56 8.62 -5.76
N SER A 38 -9.27 8.61 -6.88
CA SER A 38 -10.48 9.43 -7.04
C SER A 38 -11.56 9.03 -6.02
N PRO A 39 -12.59 9.87 -5.79
CA PRO A 39 -13.75 9.48 -4.99
C PRO A 39 -14.46 8.22 -5.50
N ALA A 40 -14.38 7.94 -6.81
CA ALA A 40 -14.92 6.74 -7.45
C ALA A 40 -13.99 5.51 -7.32
N GLY A 41 -12.78 5.66 -6.74
CA GLY A 41 -11.81 4.57 -6.61
C GLY A 41 -10.90 4.39 -7.83
N GLU A 42 -10.90 5.34 -8.76
CA GLU A 42 -10.05 5.33 -9.95
C GLU A 42 -8.64 5.82 -9.61
N VAL A 43 -7.66 5.39 -10.42
CA VAL A 43 -6.24 5.74 -10.28
C VAL A 43 -5.62 5.99 -11.64
N ASP A 44 -4.39 6.52 -11.67
CA ASP A 44 -3.60 6.55 -12.90
C ASP A 44 -3.27 5.10 -13.33
N GLU A 45 -3.96 4.63 -14.37
CA GLU A 45 -3.81 3.29 -14.91
C GLU A 45 -2.44 3.05 -15.55
N THR A 46 -1.79 4.07 -16.09
CA THR A 46 -0.44 3.94 -16.66
C THR A 46 0.56 3.66 -15.55
N LEU A 47 0.49 4.44 -14.47
CA LEU A 47 1.31 4.25 -13.29
C LEU A 47 1.04 2.90 -12.62
N TRP A 48 -0.24 2.51 -12.52
CA TRP A 48 -0.66 1.23 -11.97
C TRP A 48 -0.06 0.05 -12.74
N GLN A 49 -0.22 0.03 -14.06
CA GLN A 49 0.27 -1.04 -14.94
C GLN A 49 1.80 -1.18 -14.88
N ALA A 50 2.53 -0.07 -14.74
CA ALA A 50 3.97 -0.10 -14.58
C ALA A 50 4.38 -0.73 -13.23
N ALA A 51 3.67 -0.41 -12.14
CA ALA A 51 4.01 -0.85 -10.79
C ALA A 51 3.54 -2.27 -10.44
N GLU A 52 2.45 -2.75 -11.03
CA GLU A 52 1.87 -4.06 -10.73
C GLU A 52 2.88 -5.23 -10.89
N PRO A 53 3.69 -5.31 -11.97
CA PRO A 53 4.72 -6.35 -12.08
C PRO A 53 5.76 -6.31 -10.96
N VAL A 54 6.11 -5.10 -10.48
CA VAL A 54 7.06 -4.89 -9.37
C VAL A 54 6.43 -5.36 -8.07
N ALA A 55 5.16 -5.05 -7.83
CA ALA A 55 4.40 -5.51 -6.67
C ALA A 55 4.32 -7.05 -6.61
N LYS A 56 3.91 -7.69 -7.72
CA LYS A 56 3.80 -9.16 -7.83
C LYS A 56 5.14 -9.88 -7.64
N LYS A 57 6.21 -9.38 -8.27
CA LYS A 57 7.54 -10.03 -8.26
C LYS A 57 8.41 -9.61 -7.08
N LYS A 58 7.99 -8.57 -6.34
CA LYS A 58 8.77 -7.87 -5.31
C LYS A 58 10.20 -7.59 -5.76
N ARG A 59 10.33 -7.06 -6.98
CA ARG A 59 11.63 -6.85 -7.61
C ARG A 59 11.60 -5.66 -8.54
N LEU A 60 12.59 -4.79 -8.39
CA LEU A 60 12.80 -3.64 -9.26
C LEU A 60 13.37 -4.06 -10.62
N SER A 61 13.30 -3.16 -11.60
CA SER A 61 13.86 -3.34 -12.95
C SER A 61 15.36 -3.65 -12.94
N ASN A 62 16.11 -3.09 -11.99
CA ASN A 62 17.54 -3.38 -11.78
C ASN A 62 17.81 -4.70 -11.02
N HIS A 63 16.84 -5.62 -10.98
CA HIS A 63 16.88 -6.92 -10.29
C HIS A 63 17.01 -6.90 -8.76
N LYS A 64 17.04 -5.73 -8.12
CA LYS A 64 17.04 -5.63 -6.67
C LYS A 64 15.73 -6.18 -6.09
N LYS A 65 15.83 -7.12 -5.16
CA LYS A 65 14.67 -7.69 -4.45
C LYS A 65 14.17 -6.72 -3.38
N LEU A 66 12.86 -6.71 -3.19
CA LEU A 66 12.16 -6.04 -2.12
C LEU A 66 11.46 -7.09 -1.24
N GLN A 67 11.26 -6.78 0.03
CA GLN A 67 10.45 -7.57 0.96
C GLN A 67 8.97 -7.19 0.87
N GLU A 68 8.70 -5.89 0.69
CA GLU A 68 7.36 -5.33 0.57
C GLU A 68 7.32 -4.32 -0.60
N VAL A 69 6.17 -4.27 -1.27
CA VAL A 69 5.82 -3.18 -2.18
C VAL A 69 4.49 -2.61 -1.71
N CYS A 70 4.49 -1.39 -1.22
CA CYS A 70 3.34 -0.76 -0.60
C CYS A 70 2.74 0.30 -1.54
N LEU A 71 1.42 0.38 -1.59
CA LEU A 71 0.71 1.49 -2.18
C LEU A 71 0.48 2.57 -1.11
N VAL A 72 0.65 3.84 -1.45
CA VAL A 72 0.42 4.96 -0.53
C VAL A 72 -0.60 5.92 -1.14
N ALA A 73 -1.80 5.93 -0.58
CA ALA A 73 -2.88 6.83 -0.99
C ALA A 73 -2.76 8.20 -0.28
N GLN A 74 -3.47 9.19 -0.81
CA GLN A 74 -3.44 10.56 -0.28
C GLN A 74 -4.11 10.71 1.09
N ASP A 75 -5.05 9.82 1.44
CA ASP A 75 -5.74 9.82 2.73
C ASP A 75 -6.26 8.43 3.10
N ARG A 76 -6.76 8.30 4.34
CA ARG A 76 -7.27 7.04 4.89
C ARG A 76 -8.46 6.49 4.11
N SER A 77 -9.37 7.36 3.67
CA SER A 77 -10.56 6.96 2.92
C SER A 77 -10.19 6.44 1.53
N ALA A 78 -9.22 7.09 0.86
CA ALA A 78 -8.63 6.66 -0.39
C ALA A 78 -7.93 5.31 -0.27
N ALA A 79 -7.12 5.11 0.78
CA ALA A 79 -6.51 3.82 1.08
C ALA A 79 -7.56 2.72 1.24
N LYS A 80 -8.69 3.02 1.90
CA LYS A 80 -9.78 2.06 2.06
C LYS A 80 -10.50 1.73 0.76
N ARG A 81 -10.73 2.71 -0.12
CA ARG A 81 -11.38 2.48 -1.43
C ARG A 81 -10.56 1.56 -2.33
N ILE A 82 -9.23 1.71 -2.35
CA ILE A 82 -8.36 0.98 -3.28
C ILE A 82 -7.84 -0.35 -2.74
N ALA A 83 -8.05 -0.64 -1.44
CA ALA A 83 -7.44 -1.76 -0.73
C ALA A 83 -7.60 -3.11 -1.44
N ALA A 84 -8.84 -3.51 -1.74
CA ALA A 84 -9.13 -4.80 -2.38
C ALA A 84 -8.44 -4.94 -3.74
N ARG A 85 -8.47 -3.87 -4.56
CA ARG A 85 -7.83 -3.84 -5.87
C ARG A 85 -6.30 -3.95 -5.75
N ALA A 86 -5.70 -3.24 -4.79
CA ALA A 86 -4.26 -3.27 -4.57
C ALA A 86 -3.78 -4.64 -4.06
N THR A 87 -4.51 -5.25 -3.14
CA THR A 87 -4.22 -6.62 -2.68
C THR A 87 -4.31 -7.62 -3.83
N ALA A 88 -5.34 -7.55 -4.67
CA ALA A 88 -5.48 -8.41 -5.85
C ALA A 88 -4.33 -8.21 -6.87
N ALA A 89 -3.80 -6.99 -6.97
CA ALA A 89 -2.66 -6.68 -7.83
C ALA A 89 -1.29 -7.04 -7.22
N GLY A 90 -1.24 -7.54 -5.98
CA GLY A 90 -0.02 -8.03 -5.34
C GLY A 90 0.73 -7.00 -4.49
N PHE A 91 0.15 -5.81 -4.23
CA PHE A 91 0.72 -4.88 -3.26
C PHE A 91 0.64 -5.50 -1.85
N SER A 92 1.74 -5.37 -1.10
CA SER A 92 1.87 -5.97 0.23
C SER A 92 0.98 -5.28 1.27
N ARG A 93 0.82 -3.95 1.14
CA ARG A 93 0.01 -3.11 2.02
C ARG A 93 -0.52 -1.90 1.25
N VAL A 94 -1.63 -1.35 1.73
CA VAL A 94 -2.12 -0.03 1.32
C VAL A 94 -2.06 0.89 2.52
N LEU A 95 -1.24 1.94 2.40
CA LEU A 95 -0.96 2.92 3.42
C LEU A 95 -1.59 4.25 3.02
N TYR A 96 -1.66 5.18 3.96
CA TYR A 96 -1.93 6.58 3.65
C TYR A 96 -0.95 7.50 4.36
N ARG A 97 -0.80 8.71 3.83
CA ARG A 97 -0.03 9.77 4.49
C ARG A 97 -0.92 10.54 5.46
N GLY A 98 -0.55 10.54 6.74
CA GLY A 98 -1.21 11.33 7.77
C GLY A 98 -0.92 12.83 7.61
N SER A 99 -1.68 13.67 8.31
CA SER A 99 -1.45 15.12 8.37
C SER A 99 -0.14 15.48 9.09
N ASP A 100 0.37 14.57 9.92
CA ASP A 100 1.70 14.59 10.55
C ASP A 100 2.84 14.25 9.58
N GLY A 101 2.52 13.86 8.34
CA GLY A 101 3.48 13.44 7.32
C GLY A 101 3.93 11.98 7.45
N GLU A 102 3.50 11.27 8.51
CA GLU A 102 3.81 9.87 8.75
C GLU A 102 2.98 8.94 7.86
N LEU A 103 3.41 7.68 7.75
CA LEU A 103 2.64 6.65 7.06
C LEU A 103 1.85 5.82 8.06
N TRP A 104 0.60 5.56 7.70
CA TRP A 104 -0.33 4.82 8.52
C TRP A 104 -0.93 3.66 7.71
N ASP A 105 -1.02 2.49 8.36
CA ASP A 105 -1.62 1.27 7.83
C ASP A 105 -3.02 1.10 8.45
N PRO A 106 -4.10 1.33 7.69
CA PRO A 106 -5.46 1.15 8.17
C PRO A 106 -5.92 -0.32 8.17
N PHE A 107 -5.05 -1.26 7.75
CA PHE A 107 -5.28 -2.70 7.70
C PHE A 107 -4.17 -3.48 8.42
N PRO A 108 -3.90 -3.16 9.70
CA PRO A 108 -2.79 -3.76 10.41
C PRO A 108 -2.89 -5.30 10.44
N PRO A 109 -1.79 -6.03 10.19
CA PRO A 109 -1.79 -7.48 10.20
C PRO A 109 -2.29 -8.02 11.54
N GLY A 110 -3.28 -8.93 11.49
CA GLY A 110 -3.97 -9.50 12.65
C GLY A 110 -5.38 -8.95 12.92
N LEU A 111 -5.83 -7.92 12.20
CA LEU A 111 -7.20 -7.36 12.31
C LEU A 111 -8.11 -7.69 11.12
N TRP A 112 -7.77 -8.72 10.32
CA TRP A 112 -8.68 -9.29 9.34
C TRP A 112 -9.80 -10.06 10.08
N GLN A 113 -10.84 -9.35 10.53
CA GLN A 113 -12.14 -9.99 10.62
C GLN A 113 -12.55 -10.31 9.19
N GLU A 114 -12.42 -11.57 8.80
CA GLU A 114 -13.17 -12.11 7.68
C GLU A 114 -14.63 -11.68 7.86
N PRO A 115 -15.34 -11.21 6.82
CA PRO A 115 -16.78 -11.08 6.94
C PRO A 115 -17.30 -12.46 7.33
N SER A 116 -17.90 -12.57 8.53
CA SER A 116 -18.62 -13.77 8.90
C SER A 116 -19.63 -14.01 7.80
N LEU A 117 -19.41 -15.07 7.02
CA LEU A 117 -20.47 -15.69 6.23
C LEU A 117 -21.52 -16.10 7.25
N GLN A 118 -22.45 -15.19 7.48
CA GLN A 118 -23.66 -15.44 8.23
C GLN A 118 -24.45 -16.41 7.36
N ASN A 119 -24.14 -17.70 7.50
CA ASN A 119 -24.99 -18.78 7.04
C ASN A 119 -26.25 -18.72 7.89
N ASP A 120 -27.18 -17.86 7.50
CA ASP A 120 -28.58 -18.01 7.89
C ASP A 120 -29.14 -19.16 7.06
N ALA A 121 -28.86 -20.37 7.55
CA ALA A 121 -29.60 -21.57 7.20
C ALA A 121 -30.02 -22.24 8.52
N SER A 122 -31.18 -21.83 9.03
CA SER A 122 -32.06 -22.63 9.90
C SER A 122 -33.49 -22.10 9.79
#